data_AF-N6XYJ0-F1
#
_entry.id   AF-N6XYJ0-F1
#
_cell.length_a   1.000
_cell.length_b   1.000
_cell.length_c   1.000
_cell.angle_alpha   90.00
_cell.angle_beta   90.00
_cell.angle_gamma   90.00
#
_symmetry.space_group_name_H-M   'P 1'
#
loop_
_entity.id
_entity.type
_entity.pdbx_description
1 polymer ?
#
loop_
_entity_poly.entity_id
_entity_poly.type
_entity_poly.pdbx_seq_one_letter_code
_entity_poly.pdbx_strand_id
1 'polypeptide(L)'
;MRFLPLLMSMILMLAAGQVHAQADGAAGIDDAAVDGTPEGAETANQGADGREPPEWRSTAGYPFPALADTVARMQNVAHAMRLRDYCADRRVSDEFVRARLQRFSQLTGREETCTTLLDY
;
A
#
# COMPACT_ATOMS: atom_id res chain seq x y z
N MET A 1 16.79 -29.07 35.03
CA MET A 1 17.63 -28.62 33.89
C MET A 1 17.56 -29.64 32.75
N ARG A 2 16.53 -29.56 31.88
CA ARG A 2 16.36 -30.47 30.73
C ARG A 2 15.37 -29.91 29.67
N PHE A 3 15.38 -28.60 29.45
CA PHE A 3 14.53 -27.91 28.46
C PHE A 3 15.34 -27.27 27.30
N LEU A 4 16.64 -27.56 27.21
CA LEU A 4 17.54 -26.96 26.22
C LEU A 4 17.58 -27.59 24.80
N PRO A 5 17.06 -28.80 24.50
CA PRO A 5 17.28 -29.38 23.17
C PRO A 5 16.29 -28.91 22.09
N LEU A 6 15.18 -28.26 22.45
CA LEU A 6 14.12 -27.88 21.50
C LEU A 6 14.38 -26.55 20.76
N LEU A 7 15.21 -25.67 21.31
CA LEU A 7 15.54 -24.37 20.71
C LEU A 7 16.60 -24.46 19.60
N MET A 8 17.32 -25.59 19.50
CA MET A 8 18.44 -25.80 18.56
C MET A 8 18.04 -26.64 17.32
N SER A 9 16.76 -26.98 17.15
CA SER A 9 16.25 -27.61 15.91
C SER A 9 15.52 -26.63 14.98
N MET A 10 15.17 -25.43 15.45
CA MET A 10 14.46 -24.43 14.64
C MET A 10 15.40 -23.55 13.79
N ILE A 11 16.71 -23.62 14.03
CA ILE A 11 17.73 -22.82 13.29
C ILE A 11 18.30 -23.60 12.08
N LEU A 12 18.07 -24.92 11.97
CA LEU A 12 18.64 -25.74 10.88
C LEU A 12 17.77 -25.83 9.61
N MET A 13 16.58 -25.21 9.57
CA MET A 13 15.69 -25.17 8.40
C MET A 13 15.70 -23.84 7.63
N LEU A 14 16.82 -23.10 7.66
CA LEU A 14 16.95 -21.81 6.95
C LEU A 14 18.11 -21.74 5.93
N ALA A 15 18.66 -22.87 5.48
CA ALA A 15 19.91 -22.88 4.70
C ALA A 15 19.92 -23.78 3.44
N ALA A 16 18.81 -23.95 2.72
CA ALA A 16 18.77 -24.79 1.50
C ALA A 16 17.96 -24.20 0.33
N GLY A 17 18.11 -22.91 0.04
CA GLY A 17 17.37 -22.26 -1.05
C GLY A 17 18.14 -21.24 -1.90
N GLN A 18 19.47 -21.28 -1.93
CA GLN A 18 20.29 -20.27 -2.61
C GLN A 18 21.36 -20.91 -3.51
N VAL A 19 20.99 -21.51 -4.65
CA VAL A 19 21.91 -21.71 -5.80
C VAL A 19 21.09 -21.82 -7.10
N HIS A 20 21.06 -20.77 -7.92
CA HIS A 20 21.10 -20.87 -9.38
C HIS A 20 21.93 -19.69 -9.87
N ALA A 21 23.15 -19.98 -10.31
CA ALA A 21 24.06 -19.05 -10.94
C ALA A 21 24.22 -19.40 -12.43
N GLN A 22 24.59 -18.39 -13.21
CA GLN A 22 25.09 -18.39 -14.62
C GLN A 22 24.01 -18.29 -15.71
N ALA A 23 24.19 -17.52 -16.80
CA ALA A 23 25.18 -16.52 -17.20
C ALA A 23 24.64 -15.82 -18.46
N ASP A 24 25.24 -14.66 -18.76
CA ASP A 24 25.16 -13.78 -19.93
C ASP A 24 24.47 -14.31 -21.21
N GLY A 25 23.46 -13.55 -21.64
CA GLY A 25 22.89 -13.59 -22.99
C GLY A 25 22.50 -12.19 -23.43
N ALA A 26 23.47 -11.40 -23.90
CA ALA A 26 23.22 -10.20 -24.67
C ALA A 26 22.72 -10.60 -26.06
N ALA A 27 21.42 -10.42 -26.32
CA ALA A 27 20.85 -10.47 -27.67
C ALA A 27 19.55 -9.65 -27.72
N GLY A 28 19.60 -8.55 -28.48
CA GLY A 28 18.48 -7.94 -29.20
C GLY A 28 17.25 -7.51 -28.40
N ILE A 29 17.20 -6.24 -28.00
CA ILE A 29 15.94 -5.55 -27.73
C ILE A 29 15.48 -4.93 -29.05
N ASP A 30 14.53 -5.59 -29.71
CA ASP A 30 13.68 -4.97 -30.72
C ASP A 30 12.62 -4.13 -29.98
N ASP A 31 12.70 -2.81 -30.19
CA ASP A 31 11.83 -1.78 -29.63
C ASP A 31 10.42 -1.88 -30.23
N ALA A 32 9.59 -2.78 -29.68
CA ALA A 32 8.15 -2.72 -29.86
C ALA A 32 7.56 -1.90 -28.72
N ALA A 33 7.28 -0.63 -29.01
CA ALA A 33 6.58 0.32 -28.15
C ALA A 33 5.30 -0.29 -27.58
N VAL A 34 5.36 -0.71 -26.32
CA VAL A 34 4.16 -0.95 -25.50
C VAL A 34 3.70 0.42 -25.03
N ASP A 35 2.65 0.92 -25.70
CA ASP A 35 1.81 2.03 -25.24
C ASP A 35 1.13 1.62 -23.94
N GLY A 36 1.89 1.73 -22.84
CA GLY A 36 1.41 1.54 -21.48
C GLY A 36 0.89 2.86 -20.95
N THR A 37 -0.27 3.28 -21.42
CA THR A 37 -1.10 4.23 -20.66
C THR A 37 -1.42 3.55 -19.32
N PRO A 38 -1.06 4.12 -18.15
CA PRO A 38 -1.45 3.53 -16.89
C PRO A 38 -2.95 3.77 -16.69
N GLU A 39 -3.78 2.87 -17.21
CA GLU A 39 -5.17 2.66 -16.77
C GLU A 39 -5.13 2.18 -15.31
N GLY A 40 -5.03 3.13 -14.38
CA GLY A 40 -4.89 2.80 -12.96
C GLY A 40 -5.19 3.94 -12.01
N ALA A 41 -5.83 5.02 -12.47
CA ALA A 41 -6.22 6.14 -11.62
C ALA A 41 -7.73 6.23 -11.37
N GLU A 42 -8.51 5.22 -11.81
CA GLU A 42 -9.96 5.36 -11.92
C GLU A 42 -10.73 4.20 -11.29
N THR A 43 -10.28 3.57 -10.19
CA THR A 43 -11.04 2.43 -9.61
C THR A 43 -11.12 2.37 -8.09
N ALA A 44 -10.79 3.43 -7.35
CA ALA A 44 -11.05 3.42 -5.90
C ALA A 44 -12.48 3.87 -5.52
N ASN A 45 -13.18 4.56 -6.44
CA ASN A 45 -14.46 5.21 -6.13
C ASN A 45 -15.59 4.90 -7.15
N GLN A 46 -15.49 3.79 -7.90
CA GLN A 46 -16.59 3.28 -8.72
C GLN A 46 -17.54 2.42 -7.87
N GLY A 47 -18.06 3.02 -6.79
CA GLY A 47 -19.08 2.39 -5.97
C GLY A 47 -20.47 2.69 -6.52
N ALA A 48 -20.85 2.05 -7.64
CA ALA A 48 -22.22 1.69 -8.03
C ALA A 48 -22.34 1.52 -9.55
N ASP A 49 -21.89 0.38 -10.09
CA ASP A 49 -22.36 -0.08 -11.41
C ASP A 49 -23.81 -0.63 -11.33
N GLY A 50 -24.47 -0.50 -10.17
CA GLY A 50 -25.82 -0.99 -9.91
C GLY A 50 -25.94 -2.51 -9.82
N ARG A 51 -24.81 -3.24 -9.87
CA ARG A 51 -24.81 -4.70 -9.75
C ARG A 51 -25.00 -5.11 -8.30
N GLU A 52 -25.91 -6.06 -8.08
CA GLU A 52 -26.10 -6.68 -6.77
C GLU A 52 -24.78 -7.34 -6.32
N PRO A 53 -24.32 -7.10 -5.08
CA PRO A 53 -23.13 -7.76 -4.56
C PRO A 53 -23.29 -9.29 -4.57
N PRO A 54 -22.20 -10.06 -4.74
CA PRO A 54 -22.25 -11.50 -4.54
C PRO A 54 -22.65 -11.83 -3.10
N GLU A 55 -23.27 -13.00 -2.89
CA GLU A 55 -23.86 -13.39 -1.59
C GLU A 55 -22.91 -13.25 -0.40
N TRP A 56 -21.64 -13.65 -0.56
CA TRP A 56 -20.60 -13.52 0.49
C TRP A 56 -20.23 -12.07 0.85
N ARG A 57 -20.65 -11.08 0.05
CA ARG A 57 -20.53 -9.63 0.34
C ARG A 57 -21.86 -8.97 0.72
N SER A 58 -22.95 -9.74 0.82
CA SER A 58 -24.25 -9.18 1.16
C SER A 58 -24.23 -8.57 2.55
N THR A 59 -24.69 -7.33 2.65
CA THR A 59 -24.84 -6.60 3.92
C THR A 59 -26.32 -6.33 4.25
N ALA A 60 -27.25 -7.03 3.60
CA ALA A 60 -28.70 -6.82 3.75
C ALA A 60 -29.21 -6.96 5.20
N GLY A 61 -28.48 -7.67 6.07
CA GLY A 61 -28.79 -7.80 7.49
C GLY A 61 -28.18 -6.71 8.39
N TYR A 62 -27.40 -5.77 7.85
CA TYR A 62 -26.72 -4.76 8.65
C TYR A 62 -27.70 -3.62 8.96
N PRO A 63 -27.92 -3.27 10.24
CA PRO A 63 -28.86 -2.22 10.61
C PRO A 63 -28.34 -0.81 10.26
N PHE A 64 -27.04 -0.68 9.99
CA PHE A 64 -26.39 0.59 9.65
C PHE A 64 -25.58 0.44 8.34
N PRO A 65 -25.56 1.49 7.51
CA PRO A 65 -24.75 1.50 6.30
C PRO A 65 -23.25 1.49 6.62
N ALA A 66 -22.43 1.16 5.63
CA ALA A 66 -20.98 1.18 5.78
C ALA A 66 -20.47 2.60 6.06
N LEU A 67 -19.71 2.76 7.14
CA LEU A 67 -18.97 3.99 7.47
C LEU A 67 -17.53 3.93 6.93
N ALA A 68 -17.37 3.35 5.73
CA ALA A 68 -16.06 2.97 5.19
C ALA A 68 -15.08 4.15 5.14
N ASP A 69 -15.55 5.32 4.72
CA ASP A 69 -14.74 6.55 4.65
C ASP A 69 -14.24 6.98 6.02
N THR A 70 -15.11 6.97 7.04
CA THR A 70 -14.72 7.32 8.41
C THR A 70 -13.70 6.33 8.95
N VAL A 71 -13.93 5.03 8.75
CA VAL A 71 -13.00 3.98 9.19
C VAL A 71 -11.66 4.12 8.48
N ALA A 72 -11.65 4.35 7.17
CA ALA A 72 -10.44 4.56 6.38
C ALA A 72 -9.66 5.79 6.86
N ARG A 73 -10.34 6.90 7.18
CA ARG A 73 -9.69 8.09 7.76
C ARG A 73 -9.05 7.75 9.10
N MET A 74 -9.81 7.14 10.02
CA MET A 74 -9.30 6.77 11.36
C MET A 74 -8.10 5.83 11.29
N GLN A 75 -8.09 4.88 10.36
CA GLN A 75 -6.96 3.96 10.16
C GLN A 75 -5.70 4.68 9.64
N ASN A 76 -5.88 5.81 8.95
CA ASN A 76 -4.79 6.57 8.35
C ASN A 76 -4.33 7.77 9.20
N VAL A 77 -5.03 8.10 10.30
CA VAL A 77 -4.70 9.24 11.18
C VAL A 77 -3.24 9.26 11.60
N ALA A 78 -2.71 8.14 12.10
CA ALA A 78 -1.33 8.10 12.59
C ALA A 78 -0.31 8.38 11.46
N HIS A 79 -0.61 7.96 10.22
CA HIS A 79 0.21 8.26 9.06
C HIS A 79 0.14 9.74 8.74
N ALA A 80 -1.06 10.31 8.67
CA ALA A 80 -1.28 11.73 8.43
C ALA A 80 -0.56 12.60 9.47
N MET A 81 -0.63 12.24 10.75
CA MET A 81 0.09 12.94 11.83
C MET A 81 1.61 12.96 11.63
N ARG A 82 2.21 11.85 11.18
CA ARG A 82 3.65 11.81 10.86
C ARG A 82 3.99 12.71 9.68
N LEU A 83 3.15 12.75 8.64
CA LEU A 83 3.37 13.64 7.50
C LEU A 83 3.23 15.10 7.87
N ARG A 84 2.33 15.43 8.80
CA ARG A 84 2.21 16.78 9.36
C ARG A 84 3.49 17.24 10.05
N ASP A 85 4.16 16.33 10.77
CA ASP A 85 5.46 16.62 11.39
C ASP A 85 6.52 16.96 10.33
N TYR A 86 6.60 16.16 9.25
CA TYR A 86 7.50 16.46 8.14
C TYR A 86 7.18 17.76 7.41
N CYS A 87 5.89 18.08 7.23
CA CYS A 87 5.46 19.34 6.65
C CYS A 87 5.83 20.57 7.50
N ALA A 88 5.92 20.40 8.83
CA ALA A 88 6.27 21.47 9.75
C ALA A 88 7.78 21.62 9.96
N ASP A 89 8.56 20.55 9.74
CA ASP A 89 10.01 20.54 9.96
C ASP A 89 10.79 21.03 8.74
N ARG A 90 11.30 22.26 8.81
CA ARG A 90 12.12 22.89 7.76
C ARG A 90 13.46 22.19 7.47
N ARG A 91 13.87 21.23 8.30
CA ARG A 91 15.08 20.43 8.06
C ARG A 91 14.83 19.31 7.06
N VAL A 92 13.57 18.93 6.86
CA VAL A 92 13.16 17.92 5.88
C VAL A 92 13.03 18.59 4.52
N SER A 93 13.56 17.96 3.47
CA SER A 93 13.50 18.55 2.12
C SER A 93 12.09 18.49 1.54
N ASP A 94 11.71 19.51 0.78
CA ASP A 94 10.41 19.58 0.10
C ASP A 94 10.19 18.39 -0.84
N GLU A 95 11.25 17.91 -1.50
CA GLU A 95 11.19 16.73 -2.37
C GLU A 95 10.78 15.47 -1.59
N PHE A 96 11.36 15.26 -0.40
CA PHE A 96 11.02 14.13 0.45
C PHE A 96 9.56 14.20 0.91
N VAL A 97 9.11 15.38 1.36
CA VAL A 97 7.73 15.59 1.78
C VAL A 97 6.78 15.31 0.61
N ARG A 98 7.08 15.83 -0.58
CA ARG A 98 6.27 15.63 -1.79
C ARG A 98 6.18 14.16 -2.19
N ALA A 99 7.29 13.43 -2.19
CA ALA A 99 7.30 12.00 -2.49
C ALA A 99 6.45 11.20 -1.49
N ARG A 100 6.49 11.59 -0.21
CA ARG A 100 5.73 10.90 0.83
C ARG A 100 4.23 11.20 0.75
N LEU A 101 3.85 12.45 0.49
CA LEU A 101 2.48 12.86 0.22
C LEU A 101 1.90 12.15 -1.02
N GLN A 102 2.69 12.01 -2.08
CA GLN A 102 2.27 11.29 -3.29
C GLN A 102 1.99 9.81 -2.99
N ARG A 103 2.86 9.14 -2.24
CA ARG A 103 2.62 7.76 -1.83
C ARG A 103 1.40 7.63 -0.91
N PHE A 104 1.17 8.60 -0.03
CA PHE A 104 -0.03 8.63 0.81
C PHE A 104 -1.30 8.85 -0.02
N SER A 105 -1.24 9.71 -1.04
CA SER A 105 -2.33 9.94 -1.99
C SER A 105 -2.74 8.67 -2.72
N GLN A 106 -1.77 7.86 -3.14
CA GLN A 106 -2.03 6.56 -3.77
C GLN A 106 -2.69 5.56 -2.81
N LEU A 107 -2.33 5.61 -1.52
CA LEU A 107 -2.89 4.72 -0.51
C LEU A 107 -4.32 5.09 -0.12
N THR A 108 -4.63 6.39 -0.08
CA THR A 108 -5.94 6.90 0.35
C THR A 108 -6.91 7.13 -0.80
N GLY A 109 -6.41 7.14 -2.04
CA GLY A 109 -7.20 7.51 -3.22
C GLY A 109 -7.60 8.99 -3.25
N ARG A 110 -6.95 9.83 -2.44
CA ARG A 110 -7.19 11.28 -2.36
C ARG A 110 -5.95 12.03 -2.81
N GLU A 111 -6.12 13.24 -3.31
CA GLU A 111 -4.98 14.15 -3.47
C GLU A 111 -4.57 14.68 -2.09
N GLU A 112 -3.33 14.39 -1.68
CA GLU A 112 -2.82 14.78 -0.37
C GLU A 112 -1.77 15.88 -0.47
N THR A 113 -1.99 16.94 0.30
CA THR A 113 -1.08 18.07 0.51
C THR A 113 -0.88 18.27 2.01
N CYS A 114 0.10 19.08 2.42
CA CYS A 114 0.29 19.39 3.84
C CYS A 114 -0.97 19.97 4.52
N THR A 115 -1.87 20.61 3.75
CA THR A 115 -3.13 21.16 4.25
C THR A 115 -4.21 20.10 4.41
N THR A 116 -4.37 19.17 3.46
CA THR A 116 -5.44 18.14 3.50
C THR A 116 -5.25 17.12 4.61
N LEU A 117 -4.02 17.00 5.14
CA LEU A 117 -3.72 16.16 6.31
C LEU A 117 -4.46 16.59 7.58
N LEU A 118 -5.04 17.80 7.61
CA LEU A 118 -5.87 18.27 8.72
C LEU A 118 -7.25 17.61 8.77
N ASP A 119 -7.68 16.96 7.67
CA ASP A 119 -9.01 16.33 7.54
C ASP A 119 -9.03 14.86 8.01
N TYR A 120 -7.95 14.40 8.63
CA TYR A 120 -7.80 13.07 9.21
C TYR A 120 -7.92 13.14 10.73
#